data_AF-A0A6B1HE03-F1
#
_entry.id   AF-A0A6B1HE03-F1
#
_cell.length_a   1.000
_cell.length_b   1.000
_cell.length_c   1.000
_cell.angle_alpha   90.00
_cell.angle_beta   90.00
_cell.angle_gamma   90.00
#
_symmetry.space_group_name_H-M   'P 1'
#
loop_
_entity.id
_entity.type
_entity.pdbx_description
1 polymer ?
#
loop_
_entity_poly.entity_id
_entity_poly.type
_entity_poly.pdbx_seq_one_letter_code
_entity_poly.pdbx_strand_id
1 'polypeptide(L)'
;MTAGPDDAYRRGTVLGLTMAEIFILLLFLILLAFLALAQSWDRKRELETAAAQELREDLVAMEEWRPVTEAFETPDEVVTLKRDKERAERAAERHRRQNEALRDVLAKEDGTAAEAVRVAQEAERRAEDAMEELRVFHAKGHNPPCWYRVVPRADGDGTREKPYYSFNLGVFDDAVVIRRAATPPGGADDNGGSFAHEAERLGFGAIPYGVRLTDAQLVRHLNPIHEAGKSKRVRSYSCVFWVRVWDLTSPHAKARWQQAHDKLIEGMFGAYTVRSDPWPETRTAEGE
;
A
#
# COMPACT_ATOMS: atom_id res chain seq x y z
N MET A 1 -32.94 -8.40 -42.12
CA MET A 1 -33.16 -8.74 -40.69
C MET A 1 -32.26 -7.84 -39.88
N THR A 2 -32.82 -6.75 -39.35
CA THR A 2 -32.11 -5.70 -38.60
C THR A 2 -32.13 -6.05 -37.12
N ALA A 3 -30.98 -6.38 -36.54
CA ALA A 3 -30.82 -6.55 -35.10
C ALA A 3 -30.90 -5.17 -34.43
N GLY A 4 -31.86 -5.00 -33.51
CA GLY A 4 -32.10 -3.73 -32.82
C GLY A 4 -31.08 -3.42 -31.73
N PRO A 5 -30.94 -2.15 -31.30
CA PRO A 5 -29.87 -1.67 -30.42
C PRO A 5 -30.04 -1.98 -28.92
N ASP A 6 -31.07 -2.73 -28.51
CA ASP A 6 -31.51 -2.79 -27.11
C ASP A 6 -30.78 -3.84 -26.24
N ASP A 7 -29.92 -4.69 -26.81
CA ASP A 7 -29.25 -5.77 -26.08
C ASP A 7 -27.95 -5.37 -25.37
N ALA A 8 -27.42 -4.16 -25.64
CA ALA A 8 -26.15 -3.71 -25.06
C ALA A 8 -26.28 -3.10 -23.65
N TYR A 9 -27.47 -2.63 -23.26
CA TYR A 9 -27.65 -1.85 -22.03
C TYR A 9 -27.89 -2.72 -20.76
N ARG A 10 -28.16 -4.02 -20.90
CA ARG A 10 -28.46 -4.91 -19.76
C ARG A 10 -27.24 -5.53 -19.06
N ARG A 11 -26.00 -5.28 -19.54
CA ARG A 11 -24.78 -5.90 -18.96
C ARG A 11 -24.03 -5.03 -17.95
N GLY A 12 -24.42 -3.76 -17.78
CA GLY A 12 -23.76 -2.82 -16.87
C GLY A 12 -24.20 -2.90 -15.41
N THR A 13 -25.41 -3.40 -15.12
CA THR A 13 -25.99 -3.37 -13.76
C THR A 13 -25.48 -4.48 -12.85
N VAL A 14 -24.94 -5.56 -13.41
CA VAL A 14 -24.45 -6.72 -12.63
C VAL A 14 -23.06 -6.45 -12.03
N LEU A 15 -22.28 -5.54 -12.62
CA LEU A 15 -20.93 -5.21 -12.12
C LEU A 15 -20.92 -4.16 -10.99
N GLY A 16 -21.95 -3.30 -10.91
CA GLY A 16 -22.04 -2.27 -9.86
C GLY A 16 -22.51 -2.83 -8.51
N LEU A 17 -23.26 -3.92 -8.52
CA LEU A 17 -23.75 -4.58 -7.31
C LEU A 17 -22.61 -5.23 -6.51
N THR A 18 -21.59 -5.78 -7.17
CA THR A 18 -20.50 -6.49 -6.49
C THR A 18 -19.55 -5.56 -5.75
N MET A 19 -19.24 -4.38 -6.28
CA MET A 19 -18.39 -3.39 -5.59
C MET A 19 -19.04 -2.83 -4.33
N ALA A 20 -20.32 -2.47 -4.42
CA ALA A 20 -21.08 -1.99 -3.25
C ALA A 20 -21.26 -3.11 -2.21
N GLU A 21 -21.54 -4.33 -2.66
CA GLU A 21 -21.68 -5.51 -1.78
C GLU A 21 -20.37 -5.83 -1.05
N ILE A 22 -19.22 -5.80 -1.74
CA ILE A 22 -17.90 -5.97 -1.09
C ILE A 22 -17.68 -4.89 -0.04
N PHE A 23 -18.03 -3.63 -0.32
CA PHE A 23 -17.87 -2.54 0.62
C PHE A 23 -18.78 -2.71 1.86
N ILE A 24 -20.02 -3.16 1.65
CA ILE A 24 -20.96 -3.47 2.74
C ILE A 24 -20.44 -4.64 3.57
N LEU A 25 -19.91 -5.70 2.94
CA LEU A 25 -19.32 -6.83 3.64
C LEU A 25 -18.10 -6.41 4.47
N LEU A 26 -17.23 -5.54 3.93
CA LEU A 26 -16.09 -4.99 4.67
C LEU A 26 -16.54 -4.15 5.86
N LEU A 27 -17.51 -3.26 5.69
CA LEU A 27 -18.09 -2.49 6.79
C LEU A 27 -18.70 -3.40 7.86
N PHE A 28 -19.38 -4.47 7.45
CA PHE A 28 -19.97 -5.44 8.36
C PHE A 28 -18.91 -6.22 9.15
N LEU A 29 -17.82 -6.63 8.50
CA LEU A 29 -16.69 -7.29 9.17
C LEU A 29 -16.01 -6.34 10.17
N ILE A 30 -15.83 -5.07 9.81
CA ILE A 30 -15.28 -4.06 10.73
C ILE A 30 -16.21 -3.87 11.93
N LEU A 31 -17.52 -3.75 11.72
CA LEU A 31 -18.50 -3.62 12.80
C LEU A 31 -18.51 -4.84 13.74
N LEU A 32 -18.41 -6.06 13.20
CA LEU A 32 -18.29 -7.28 14.00
C LEU A 32 -17.00 -7.30 14.84
N ALA A 33 -15.88 -6.88 14.26
CA ALA A 33 -14.62 -6.77 14.99
C ALA A 33 -14.71 -5.75 16.13
N PHE A 34 -15.33 -4.59 15.88
CA PHE A 34 -15.58 -3.58 16.93
C PHE A 34 -16.48 -4.10 18.05
N LEU A 35 -17.53 -4.85 17.72
CA LEU A 35 -18.43 -5.43 18.72
C LEU A 35 -17.70 -6.45 19.61
N ALA A 36 -16.86 -7.30 19.02
CA ALA A 36 -16.05 -8.26 19.77
C ALA A 36 -15.04 -7.54 20.69
N LEU A 37 -14.44 -6.44 20.22
CA LEU A 37 -13.54 -5.62 21.03
C LEU A 37 -14.25 -4.93 22.20
N ALA A 38 -15.46 -4.41 21.96
CA ALA A 38 -16.27 -3.79 23.00
C ALA A 38 -16.64 -4.81 24.10
N GLN A 39 -17.05 -6.03 23.71
CA GLN A 39 -17.36 -7.09 24.66
C GLN A 39 -16.15 -7.53 25.49
N SER A 40 -14.94 -7.55 24.92
CA SER A 40 -13.74 -7.89 25.69
C SER A 40 -13.39 -6.81 26.71
N TRP A 41 -13.60 -5.53 26.39
CA TRP A 41 -13.41 -4.42 27.33
C TRP A 41 -14.43 -4.42 28.46
N ASP A 42 -15.71 -4.66 28.16
CA ASP A 42 -16.74 -4.73 29.20
C ASP A 42 -16.49 -5.90 30.16
N ARG A 43 -16.12 -7.07 29.63
CA ARG A 43 -15.75 -8.24 30.45
C ARG A 43 -14.53 -7.96 31.34
N LYS A 44 -13.53 -7.26 30.81
CA LYS A 44 -12.35 -6.85 31.60
C LYS A 44 -12.74 -5.89 32.73
N ARG A 45 -13.62 -4.91 32.45
CA ARG A 45 -14.12 -3.99 33.48
C ARG A 45 -14.91 -4.71 34.55
N GLU A 46 -15.78 -5.65 34.19
CA GLU A 46 -16.52 -6.47 35.16
C GLU A 46 -15.57 -7.23 36.08
N LEU A 47 -14.53 -7.88 35.54
CA LEU A 47 -13.52 -8.58 36.34
C LEU A 47 -12.74 -7.64 37.26
N GLU A 48 -12.33 -6.47 36.78
CA GLU A 48 -11.65 -5.45 37.59
C GLU A 48 -12.55 -4.93 38.72
N THR A 49 -13.83 -4.69 38.45
CA THR A 49 -14.80 -4.26 39.47
C THR A 49 -15.07 -5.34 40.51
N ALA A 50 -15.19 -6.61 40.11
CA ALA A 50 -15.38 -7.73 41.02
C ALA A 50 -14.16 -7.92 41.92
N ALA A 51 -12.94 -7.86 41.36
CA ALA A 51 -11.71 -7.95 42.13
C ALA A 51 -11.52 -6.78 43.10
N ALA A 52 -11.88 -5.55 42.68
CA ALA A 52 -11.84 -4.38 43.55
C ALA A 52 -12.84 -4.48 44.71
N GLN A 53 -14.01 -5.08 44.47
CA GLN A 53 -15.02 -5.30 45.50
C GLN A 53 -14.58 -6.35 46.51
N GLU A 54 -14.02 -7.48 46.07
CA GLU A 54 -13.45 -8.52 46.94
C GLU A 54 -12.34 -7.94 47.84
N LEU A 55 -11.41 -7.18 47.26
CA LEU A 55 -10.34 -6.52 48.01
C LEU A 55 -10.88 -5.52 49.06
N ARG A 56 -11.97 -4.82 48.73
CA ARG A 56 -12.61 -3.88 49.66
C ARG A 56 -13.30 -4.62 50.81
N GLU A 57 -13.94 -5.75 50.55
CA GLU A 57 -14.53 -6.61 51.58
C GLU A 57 -13.45 -7.17 52.52
N ASP A 58 -12.32 -7.61 51.98
CA ASP A 58 -11.16 -8.07 52.77
C ASP A 58 -10.57 -6.96 53.65
N LEU A 59 -10.45 -5.73 53.12
CA LEU A 59 -9.94 -4.59 53.89
C LEU A 59 -10.89 -4.20 55.04
N VAL A 60 -12.20 -4.22 54.80
CA VAL A 60 -13.19 -3.98 55.86
C VAL A 60 -13.12 -5.06 56.93
N ALA A 61 -13.01 -6.34 56.53
CA ALA A 61 -12.82 -7.43 57.46
C ALA A 61 -11.55 -7.22 58.30
N MET A 62 -10.42 -6.88 57.67
CA MET A 62 -9.16 -6.58 58.40
C MET A 62 -9.29 -5.41 59.38
N GLU A 63 -10.05 -4.37 59.05
CA GLU A 63 -10.26 -3.20 59.93
C GLU A 63 -11.11 -3.57 61.16
N GLU A 64 -12.05 -4.50 61.03
CA GLU A 64 -12.85 -5.04 62.14
C GLU A 64 -12.01 -5.86 63.14
N TRP A 65 -10.88 -6.45 62.70
CA TRP A 65 -9.95 -7.18 63.58
C TRP A 65 -8.93 -6.27 64.30
N ARG A 66 -8.84 -4.98 63.96
CA ARG A 66 -7.88 -4.04 64.54
C ARG A 66 -8.01 -3.83 66.07
N PRO A 67 -9.22 -3.71 66.69
CA PRO A 67 -9.34 -3.51 68.13
C PRO A 67 -9.01 -4.75 68.97
N VAL A 68 -8.87 -5.93 68.35
CA VAL A 68 -8.50 -7.17 69.04
C VAL A 68 -7.01 -7.21 69.38
N THR A 69 -6.16 -6.38 68.76
CA THR A 69 -4.70 -6.43 68.98
C THR A 69 -4.15 -5.58 70.13
N GLU A 70 -4.97 -4.75 70.79
CA GLU A 70 -4.50 -3.84 71.87
C GLU A 70 -4.80 -4.32 73.30
N ALA A 71 -5.41 -5.50 73.49
CA ALA A 71 -5.65 -6.07 74.82
C ALA A 71 -5.43 -7.58 74.81
N PHE A 72 -4.23 -8.03 75.19
CA PHE A 72 -3.96 -9.45 75.44
C PHE A 72 -3.08 -9.60 76.69
N GLU A 73 -3.67 -10.10 77.78
CA GLU A 73 -2.95 -10.43 79.02
C GLU A 73 -3.11 -11.91 79.43
N THR A 74 -3.84 -12.75 78.69
CA THR A 74 -4.14 -14.13 79.14
C THR A 74 -3.68 -15.25 78.21
N PRO A 75 -3.21 -16.41 78.74
CA PRO A 75 -2.76 -17.57 77.95
C PRO A 75 -3.80 -18.20 77.01
N ASP A 76 -5.10 -18.08 77.29
CA ASP A 76 -6.18 -18.61 76.43
C ASP A 76 -6.31 -17.82 75.12
N GLU A 77 -5.97 -16.54 75.13
CA GLU A 77 -6.00 -15.66 73.93
C GLU A 77 -4.88 -16.01 72.93
N VAL A 78 -3.79 -16.64 73.39
CA VAL A 78 -2.71 -17.12 72.50
C VAL A 78 -3.17 -18.33 71.67
N VAL A 79 -4.10 -19.14 72.19
CA VAL A 79 -4.63 -20.31 71.47
C VAL A 79 -5.61 -19.88 70.37
N THR A 80 -6.43 -18.85 70.62
CA THR A 80 -7.31 -18.27 69.59
C THR A 80 -6.50 -17.58 68.50
N LEU A 81 -5.47 -16.79 68.87
CA LEU A 81 -4.56 -16.15 67.91
C LEU A 81 -3.84 -17.16 66.99
N LYS A 82 -3.42 -18.32 67.50
CA LYS A 82 -2.82 -19.37 66.66
C LYS A 82 -3.82 -19.93 65.64
N ARG A 83 -5.07 -20.13 66.04
CA ARG A 83 -6.13 -20.60 65.13
C ARG A 83 -6.48 -19.56 64.08
N ASP A 84 -6.51 -18.29 64.45
CA ASP A 84 -6.82 -17.19 63.53
C ASP A 84 -5.66 -16.93 62.57
N LYS A 85 -4.41 -17.05 63.03
CA LYS A 85 -3.23 -17.07 62.16
C LYS A 85 -3.29 -18.20 61.13
N GLU A 86 -3.60 -19.43 61.55
CA GLU A 86 -3.74 -20.56 60.62
C GLU A 86 -4.88 -20.33 59.61
N ARG A 87 -5.99 -19.70 60.03
CA ARG A 87 -7.08 -19.33 59.12
C ARG A 87 -6.65 -18.28 58.11
N ALA A 88 -5.94 -17.25 58.55
CA ALA A 88 -5.40 -16.19 57.69
C ALA A 88 -4.38 -16.74 56.69
N GLU A 89 -3.47 -17.64 57.12
CA GLU A 89 -2.50 -18.29 56.23
C GLU A 89 -3.20 -19.15 55.16
N ARG A 90 -4.26 -19.90 55.54
CA ARG A 90 -5.05 -20.66 54.57
C ARG A 90 -5.84 -19.77 53.61
N ALA A 91 -6.32 -18.61 54.05
CA ALA A 91 -6.97 -17.63 53.19
C ALA A 91 -5.97 -17.03 52.19
N ALA A 92 -4.80 -16.59 52.67
CA ALA A 92 -3.74 -16.05 51.84
C ALA A 92 -3.27 -17.04 50.76
N GLU A 93 -3.12 -18.33 51.10
CA GLU A 93 -2.77 -19.38 50.14
C GLU A 93 -3.87 -19.60 49.09
N ARG A 94 -5.16 -19.49 49.45
CA ARG A 94 -6.26 -19.54 48.47
C ARG A 94 -6.22 -18.36 47.51
N HIS A 95 -6.06 -17.14 48.01
CA HIS A 95 -5.95 -15.95 47.15
C HIS A 95 -4.70 -16.01 46.26
N ARG A 96 -3.59 -16.56 46.74
CA ARG A 96 -2.38 -16.77 45.92
C ARG A 96 -2.68 -17.66 44.71
N ARG A 97 -3.36 -18.80 44.93
CA ARG A 97 -3.75 -19.72 43.86
C ARG A 97 -4.75 -19.11 42.88
N GLN A 98 -5.71 -18.34 43.37
CA GLN A 98 -6.67 -17.63 42.51
C GLN A 98 -5.97 -16.58 41.64
N ASN A 99 -5.04 -15.81 42.20
CA ASN A 99 -4.26 -14.83 41.44
C ASN A 99 -3.35 -15.48 40.39
N GLU A 100 -2.76 -16.63 40.70
CA GLU A 100 -1.96 -17.39 39.74
C GLU A 100 -2.82 -17.92 38.59
N ALA A 101 -4.00 -18.49 38.89
CA ALA A 101 -4.96 -18.91 37.87
C ALA A 101 -5.47 -17.74 37.00
N LEU A 102 -5.70 -16.56 37.60
CA LEU A 102 -6.11 -15.36 36.86
C LEU A 102 -5.01 -14.88 35.90
N ARG A 103 -3.75 -14.92 36.34
CA ARG A 103 -2.58 -14.58 35.50
C ARG A 103 -2.45 -15.52 34.31
N ASP A 104 -2.68 -16.82 34.49
CA ASP A 104 -2.66 -17.80 33.41
C ASP A 104 -3.78 -17.57 32.38
N VAL A 105 -4.96 -17.11 32.82
CA VAL A 105 -6.07 -16.75 31.92
C VAL A 105 -5.73 -15.48 31.14
N LEU A 106 -5.23 -14.44 31.81
CA LEU A 106 -4.83 -13.18 31.15
C LEU A 106 -3.71 -13.40 30.12
N ALA A 107 -2.71 -14.24 30.44
CA ALA A 107 -1.64 -14.57 29.50
C ALA A 107 -2.15 -15.31 28.24
N LYS A 108 -3.20 -16.14 28.37
CA LYS A 108 -3.84 -16.80 27.22
C LYS A 108 -4.63 -15.80 26.38
N GLU A 109 -5.35 -14.86 27.00
CA GLU A 109 -6.09 -13.82 26.29
C GLU A 109 -5.17 -12.84 25.55
N ASP A 110 -4.05 -12.45 26.16
CA ASP A 110 -3.02 -11.61 25.50
C ASP A 110 -2.41 -12.33 24.28
N GLY A 111 -2.21 -13.65 24.37
CA GLY A 111 -1.80 -14.47 23.23
C GLY A 111 -2.81 -14.44 22.08
N THR A 112 -4.11 -14.47 22.39
CA THR A 112 -5.16 -14.36 21.37
C THR A 112 -5.29 -12.96 20.78
N ALA A 113 -5.06 -11.91 21.58
CA ALA A 113 -5.05 -10.53 21.10
C ALA A 113 -3.85 -10.26 20.17
N ALA A 114 -2.66 -10.75 20.53
CA ALA A 114 -1.47 -10.64 19.68
C ALA A 114 -1.66 -11.39 18.35
N GLU A 115 -2.29 -12.56 18.37
CA GLU A 115 -2.62 -13.30 17.16
C GLU A 115 -3.66 -12.57 16.31
N ALA A 116 -4.70 -11.99 16.93
CA ALA A 116 -5.70 -11.19 16.20
C ALA A 116 -5.08 -9.95 15.53
N VAL A 117 -4.15 -9.27 16.20
CA VAL A 117 -3.40 -8.14 15.61
C VAL A 117 -2.56 -8.60 14.42
N ARG A 118 -1.87 -9.74 14.54
CA ARG A 118 -1.07 -10.31 13.45
C ARG A 118 -1.94 -10.64 12.23
N VAL A 119 -3.09 -11.28 12.46
CA VAL A 119 -4.06 -11.61 11.40
C VAL A 119 -4.62 -10.33 10.74
N ALA A 120 -4.91 -9.28 11.52
CA ALA A 120 -5.39 -8.01 11.00
C ALA A 120 -4.35 -7.31 10.11
N GLN A 121 -3.08 -7.28 10.53
CA GLN A 121 -1.98 -6.72 9.73
C GLN A 121 -1.74 -7.50 8.43
N GLU A 122 -1.86 -8.83 8.47
CA GLU A 122 -1.75 -9.66 7.28
C GLU A 122 -2.93 -9.44 6.32
N ALA A 123 -4.14 -9.25 6.85
CA ALA A 123 -5.32 -8.90 6.06
C ALA A 123 -5.21 -7.50 5.42
N GLU A 124 -4.65 -6.52 6.15
CA GLU A 124 -4.39 -5.17 5.62
C GLU A 124 -3.41 -5.20 4.45
N ARG A 125 -2.28 -5.90 4.59
CA ARG A 125 -1.34 -6.09 3.47
C ARG A 125 -1.99 -6.76 2.26
N ARG A 126 -2.77 -7.82 2.47
CA ARG A 126 -3.51 -8.48 1.38
C ARG A 126 -4.50 -7.53 0.71
N ALA A 127 -5.15 -6.65 1.47
CA ALA A 127 -6.06 -5.66 0.92
C ALA A 127 -5.33 -4.60 0.11
N GLU A 128 -4.16 -4.13 0.54
CA GLU A 128 -3.31 -3.21 -0.24
C GLU A 128 -2.84 -3.86 -1.55
N ASP A 129 -2.34 -5.09 -1.48
CA ASP A 129 -1.91 -5.85 -2.66
C ASP A 129 -3.08 -6.05 -3.65
N ALA A 130 -4.26 -6.43 -3.15
CA ALA A 130 -5.47 -6.59 -3.97
C ALA A 130 -5.99 -5.27 -4.56
N MET A 131 -5.86 -4.15 -3.83
CA MET A 131 -6.22 -2.82 -4.34
C MET A 131 -5.25 -2.36 -5.43
N GLU A 132 -3.95 -2.65 -5.29
CA GLU A 132 -2.97 -2.41 -6.35
C GLU A 132 -3.30 -3.24 -7.59
N GLU A 133 -3.66 -4.52 -7.40
CA GLU A 133 -4.09 -5.40 -8.48
C GLU A 133 -5.36 -4.86 -9.18
N LEU A 134 -6.39 -4.46 -8.41
CA LEU A 134 -7.61 -3.85 -8.95
C LEU A 134 -7.34 -2.53 -9.68
N ARG A 135 -6.40 -1.70 -9.20
CA ARG A 135 -5.97 -0.48 -9.92
C ARG A 135 -5.35 -0.81 -11.27
N VAL A 136 -4.55 -1.89 -11.35
CA VAL A 136 -4.00 -2.41 -12.61
C VAL A 136 -5.13 -2.91 -13.54
N PHE A 137 -6.17 -3.55 -12.99
CA PHE A 137 -7.31 -4.07 -13.76
C PHE A 137 -8.26 -3.00 -14.29
N HIS A 138 -8.51 -1.91 -13.55
CA HIS A 138 -9.44 -0.85 -13.98
C HIS A 138 -8.91 0.05 -15.11
N ALA A 139 -7.61 -0.04 -15.43
CA ALA A 139 -6.98 0.76 -16.47
C ALA A 139 -6.55 -0.07 -17.72
N LYS A 140 -7.34 -1.04 -18.19
CA LYS A 140 -7.03 -1.82 -19.42
C LYS A 140 -5.54 -2.26 -19.53
N GLY A 141 -4.90 -2.62 -18.41
CA GLY A 141 -3.52 -3.12 -18.39
C GLY A 141 -2.42 -2.16 -18.87
N HIS A 142 -2.67 -0.85 -18.99
CA HIS A 142 -1.64 0.11 -19.38
C HIS A 142 -1.14 0.89 -18.16
N ASN A 143 0.16 0.76 -17.87
CA ASN A 143 0.82 1.57 -16.84
C ASN A 143 0.64 3.07 -17.17
N PRO A 144 0.25 3.90 -16.19
CA PRO A 144 0.05 5.32 -16.40
C PRO A 144 1.36 6.01 -16.79
N PRO A 145 1.30 7.10 -17.57
CA PRO A 145 2.48 7.86 -17.95
C PRO A 145 3.11 8.56 -16.76
N CYS A 146 4.44 8.49 -16.64
CA CYS A 146 5.14 9.27 -15.62
C CYS A 146 5.00 10.78 -15.88
N TRP A 147 5.13 11.23 -17.14
CA TRP A 147 4.90 12.62 -17.52
C TRP A 147 3.63 12.76 -18.33
N TYR A 148 2.70 13.58 -17.87
CA TYR A 148 1.44 13.81 -18.57
C TYR A 148 0.91 15.22 -18.36
N ARG A 149 -0.09 15.57 -19.17
CA ARG A 149 -0.98 16.69 -18.93
C ARG A 149 -2.41 16.20 -18.83
N VAL A 150 -3.16 16.81 -17.94
CA VAL A 150 -4.59 16.56 -17.83
C VAL A 150 -5.30 17.29 -18.96
N VAL A 151 -6.04 16.57 -19.79
CA VAL A 151 -6.88 17.13 -20.86
C VAL A 151 -8.33 16.70 -20.65
N PRO A 152 -9.31 17.54 -21.02
CA PRO A 152 -10.71 17.12 -20.99
C PRO A 152 -10.91 15.92 -21.93
N ARG A 153 -11.81 15.01 -21.54
CA ARG A 153 -12.23 13.92 -22.41
C ARG A 153 -13.11 14.44 -23.56
N ALA A 154 -13.13 13.72 -24.67
CA ALA A 154 -13.85 14.15 -25.87
C ALA A 154 -15.38 14.10 -25.72
N ASP A 155 -15.87 13.28 -24.80
CA ASP A 155 -17.28 13.17 -24.39
C ASP A 155 -17.72 14.30 -23.44
N GLY A 156 -16.77 15.15 -22.98
CA GLY A 156 -17.04 16.27 -22.09
C GLY A 156 -17.19 15.88 -20.61
N ASP A 157 -17.16 14.60 -20.28
CA ASP A 157 -17.29 14.12 -18.89
C ASP A 157 -15.92 13.72 -18.32
N GLY A 158 -15.41 14.57 -17.43
CA GLY A 158 -14.14 14.36 -16.75
C GLY A 158 -12.89 14.63 -17.59
N THR A 159 -11.76 14.14 -17.09
CA THR A 159 -10.45 14.39 -17.66
C THR A 159 -9.72 13.08 -17.97
N ARG A 160 -8.70 13.16 -18.81
CA ARG A 160 -7.78 12.07 -19.08
C ARG A 160 -6.35 12.59 -19.08
N GLU A 161 -5.44 11.71 -18.73
CA GLU A 161 -4.01 11.98 -18.79
C GLU A 161 -3.53 11.78 -20.23
N LYS A 162 -2.96 12.82 -20.82
CA LYS A 162 -2.29 12.75 -22.11
C LYS A 162 -0.78 12.74 -21.86
N PRO A 163 -0.06 11.70 -22.29
CA PRO A 163 1.36 11.55 -22.01
C PRO A 163 2.19 12.64 -22.70
N TYR A 164 3.24 13.08 -22.01
CA TYR A 164 4.39 13.73 -22.62
C TYR A 164 5.43 12.69 -23.00
N TYR A 165 6.13 12.96 -24.09
CA TYR A 165 7.18 12.09 -24.58
C TYR A 165 8.52 12.59 -24.03
N SER A 166 9.26 11.71 -23.37
CA SER A 166 10.57 12.04 -22.80
C SER A 166 11.67 11.97 -23.84
N PHE A 167 11.55 11.03 -24.78
CA PHE A 167 12.58 10.76 -25.80
C PHE A 167 11.96 10.53 -27.17
N ASN A 168 12.75 10.86 -28.19
CA ASN A 168 12.59 10.35 -29.54
C ASN A 168 13.66 9.28 -29.75
N LEU A 169 13.27 8.09 -30.22
CA LEU A 169 14.16 6.96 -30.49
C LEU A 169 14.14 6.62 -31.98
N GLY A 170 15.31 6.60 -32.61
CA GLY A 170 15.48 6.20 -34.01
C GLY A 170 16.19 4.87 -34.06
N VAL A 171 15.56 3.85 -34.62
CA VAL A 171 16.12 2.49 -34.73
C VAL A 171 16.72 2.33 -36.12
N PHE A 172 18.02 2.07 -36.16
CA PHE A 172 18.80 1.81 -37.38
C PHE A 172 19.25 0.35 -37.42
N ASP A 173 19.83 -0.07 -38.54
CA ASP A 173 20.25 -1.45 -38.82
C ASP A 173 21.14 -2.07 -37.73
N ASP A 174 22.01 -1.28 -37.11
CA ASP A 174 23.01 -1.73 -36.12
C ASP A 174 22.94 -0.98 -34.78
N ALA A 175 22.07 0.03 -34.65
CA ALA A 175 22.08 0.94 -33.49
C ALA A 175 20.72 1.58 -33.21
N VAL A 176 20.57 2.12 -32.01
CA VAL A 176 19.49 3.04 -31.63
C VAL A 176 20.10 4.39 -31.30
N VAL A 177 19.49 5.47 -31.78
CA VAL A 177 19.87 6.84 -31.44
C VAL A 177 18.78 7.48 -30.61
N ILE A 178 19.17 8.05 -29.46
CA ILE A 178 18.27 8.77 -28.56
C ILE A 178 18.37 10.27 -28.86
N ARG A 179 17.23 10.95 -28.98
CA ARG A 179 17.14 12.42 -28.97
C ARG A 179 16.25 12.86 -27.82
N ARG A 180 16.67 13.93 -27.14
CA ARG A 180 15.89 14.54 -26.07
C ARG A 180 14.64 15.19 -26.67
N ALA A 181 13.47 14.87 -26.13
CA ALA A 181 12.27 15.65 -26.42
C ALA A 181 12.28 16.93 -25.57
N ALA A 182 11.61 17.98 -26.04
CA ALA A 182 11.47 19.21 -25.27
C ALA A 182 10.84 18.90 -23.91
N THR A 183 11.48 19.37 -22.83
CA THR A 183 10.95 19.21 -21.48
C THR A 183 9.64 19.98 -21.40
N PRO A 184 8.53 19.35 -20.97
CA PRO A 184 7.24 20.04 -20.90
C PRO A 184 7.29 21.21 -19.93
N PRO A 185 6.56 22.32 -20.20
CA PRO A 185 6.40 23.38 -19.23
C PRO A 185 5.48 22.92 -18.08
N GLY A 186 5.68 23.50 -16.90
CA GLY A 186 4.77 23.33 -15.76
C GLY A 186 5.16 22.26 -14.75
N GLY A 187 4.14 21.81 -14.00
CA GLY A 187 4.25 20.92 -12.86
C GLY A 187 4.37 19.45 -13.27
N ALA A 188 5.36 18.78 -12.70
CA ALA A 188 5.77 17.42 -12.96
C ALA A 188 5.43 16.45 -11.86
N ASP A 189 4.65 16.80 -10.86
CA ASP A 189 4.10 15.87 -9.89
C ASP A 189 2.85 16.48 -9.23
N ASP A 190 2.16 15.67 -8.44
CA ASP A 190 0.99 16.08 -7.64
C ASP A 190 1.35 17.17 -6.60
N ASN A 191 2.65 17.44 -6.39
CA ASN A 191 3.19 18.38 -5.41
C ASN A 191 3.68 19.70 -6.02
N GLY A 192 3.56 19.90 -7.33
CA GLY A 192 3.96 21.13 -8.02
C GLY A 192 5.46 21.27 -8.34
N GLY A 193 6.26 20.19 -8.29
CA GLY A 193 7.65 20.19 -8.78
C GLY A 193 7.73 20.46 -10.29
N SER A 194 8.88 20.87 -10.85
CA SER A 194 9.00 21.13 -12.30
C SER A 194 9.57 19.95 -13.09
N PHE A 195 9.18 19.79 -14.36
CA PHE A 195 9.67 18.67 -15.20
C PHE A 195 11.18 18.78 -15.45
N ALA A 196 11.71 20.00 -15.48
CA ALA A 196 13.14 20.25 -15.63
C ALA A 196 13.93 19.70 -14.42
N HIS A 197 13.47 20.00 -13.20
CA HIS A 197 14.10 19.49 -11.99
C HIS A 197 13.97 17.97 -11.87
N GLU A 198 12.82 17.42 -12.24
CA GLU A 198 12.64 15.97 -12.25
C GLU A 198 13.57 15.29 -13.27
N ALA A 199 13.73 15.85 -14.47
CA ALA A 199 14.66 15.34 -15.48
C ALA A 199 16.11 15.33 -14.99
N GLU A 200 16.52 16.38 -14.26
CA GLU A 200 17.85 16.46 -13.64
C GLU A 200 18.02 15.36 -12.58
N ARG A 201 17.06 15.21 -11.67
CA ARG A 201 17.06 14.17 -10.62
C ARG A 201 17.11 12.74 -11.18
N LEU A 202 16.43 12.52 -12.31
CA LEU A 202 16.42 11.24 -13.02
C LEU A 202 17.69 11.00 -13.87
N GLY A 203 18.60 11.97 -13.92
CA GLY A 203 19.86 11.84 -14.65
C GLY A 203 19.70 11.89 -16.16
N PHE A 204 18.68 12.58 -16.69
CA PHE A 204 18.50 12.70 -18.15
C PHE A 204 19.73 13.33 -18.82
N GLY A 205 20.45 14.20 -18.12
CA GLY A 205 21.71 14.79 -18.61
C GLY A 205 22.85 13.81 -18.84
N ALA A 206 22.81 12.62 -18.23
CA ALA A 206 23.84 11.59 -18.41
C ALA A 206 23.63 10.70 -19.65
N ILE A 207 22.53 10.89 -20.38
CA ILE A 207 22.23 10.11 -21.58
C ILE A 207 23.07 10.64 -22.75
N PRO A 208 23.79 9.78 -23.50
CA PRO A 208 24.56 10.19 -24.67
C PRO A 208 23.63 10.45 -25.88
N TYR A 209 23.00 11.62 -25.90
CA TYR A 209 22.09 12.01 -26.99
C TYR A 209 22.82 12.16 -28.33
N GLY A 210 22.16 11.74 -29.41
CA GLY A 210 22.71 11.81 -30.77
C GLY A 210 23.78 10.76 -31.09
N VAL A 211 24.18 9.94 -30.10
CA VAL A 211 25.15 8.87 -30.28
C VAL A 211 24.44 7.58 -30.72
N ARG A 212 25.11 6.79 -31.58
CA ARG A 212 24.67 5.45 -31.96
C ARG A 212 24.96 4.48 -30.81
N LEU A 213 23.92 3.89 -30.24
CA LEU A 213 24.02 2.96 -29.12
C LEU A 213 23.65 1.55 -29.56
N THR A 214 24.40 0.57 -29.09
CA THR A 214 23.97 -0.84 -29.10
C THR A 214 22.82 -1.05 -28.11
N ASP A 215 22.08 -2.15 -28.25
CA ASP A 215 20.97 -2.50 -27.34
C ASP A 215 21.43 -2.55 -25.87
N ALA A 216 22.60 -3.11 -25.60
CA ALA A 216 23.16 -3.19 -24.24
C ALA A 216 23.51 -1.81 -23.67
N GLN A 217 24.03 -0.90 -24.50
CA GLN A 217 24.31 0.48 -24.09
C GLN A 217 23.01 1.26 -23.85
N LEU A 218 22.02 1.08 -24.72
CA LEU A 218 20.71 1.69 -24.58
C LEU A 218 20.07 1.29 -23.25
N VAL A 219 20.01 0.00 -22.93
CA VAL A 219 19.50 -0.51 -21.64
C VAL A 219 20.31 0.08 -20.49
N ARG A 220 21.65 0.06 -20.55
CA ARG A 220 22.50 0.60 -19.48
C ARG A 220 22.17 2.07 -19.16
N HIS A 221 21.94 2.90 -20.18
CA HIS A 221 21.65 4.32 -19.99
C HIS A 221 20.19 4.59 -19.58
N LEU A 222 19.25 3.75 -20.00
CA LEU A 222 17.81 3.99 -19.79
C LEU A 222 17.21 3.20 -18.61
N ASN A 223 17.85 2.12 -18.16
CA ASN A 223 17.37 1.31 -17.05
C ASN A 223 17.20 2.11 -15.75
N PRO A 224 18.09 3.06 -15.36
CA PRO A 224 17.85 3.87 -14.17
C PRO A 224 16.54 4.66 -14.20
N ILE A 225 16.13 5.12 -15.39
CA ILE A 225 14.89 5.89 -15.59
C ILE A 225 13.68 4.96 -15.58
N HIS A 226 13.79 3.79 -16.21
CA HIS A 226 12.78 2.74 -16.16
C HIS A 226 12.49 2.31 -14.71
N GLU A 227 13.54 1.98 -13.95
CA GLU A 227 13.42 1.56 -12.55
C GLU A 227 12.87 2.67 -11.66
N ALA A 228 13.18 3.95 -11.94
CA ALA A 228 12.60 5.07 -11.20
C ALA A 228 11.07 5.16 -11.36
N GLY A 229 10.55 4.88 -12.57
CA GLY A 229 9.10 4.81 -12.81
C GLY A 229 8.44 3.63 -12.10
N LYS A 230 9.07 2.45 -12.16
CA LYS A 230 8.57 1.21 -11.55
C LYS A 230 8.58 1.24 -10.01
N SER A 231 9.62 1.84 -9.42
CA SER A 231 9.84 1.89 -7.96
C SER A 231 9.07 3.00 -7.24
N LYS A 232 8.09 3.64 -7.88
CA LYS A 232 7.29 4.73 -7.27
C LYS A 232 8.15 5.91 -6.78
N ARG A 233 9.32 6.13 -7.40
CA ARG A 233 10.21 7.28 -7.09
C ARG A 233 9.79 8.56 -7.78
N VAL A 234 9.05 8.44 -8.87
CA VAL A 234 8.53 9.55 -9.67
C VAL A 234 7.10 9.91 -9.25
N ARG A 235 6.27 8.89 -8.98
CA ARG A 235 4.87 9.03 -8.57
C ARG A 235 4.58 8.12 -7.38
N SER A 236 3.48 8.38 -6.68
CA SER A 236 2.94 7.50 -5.64
C SER A 236 2.50 6.11 -6.17
N TYR A 237 2.47 5.95 -7.49
CA TYR A 237 2.14 4.73 -8.21
C TYR A 237 3.23 4.36 -9.22
N SER A 238 3.22 3.10 -9.69
CA SER A 238 4.11 2.66 -10.76
C SER A 238 3.71 3.33 -12.07
N CYS A 239 4.67 3.96 -12.75
CA CYS A 239 4.44 4.65 -14.01
C CYS A 239 5.49 4.27 -15.05
N VAL A 240 5.19 4.53 -16.32
CA VAL A 240 6.14 4.34 -17.43
C VAL A 240 6.40 5.65 -18.15
N PHE A 241 7.65 5.87 -18.57
CA PHE A 241 7.96 6.98 -19.47
C PHE A 241 7.54 6.64 -20.89
N TRP A 242 7.05 7.63 -21.62
CA TRP A 242 6.57 7.45 -22.98
C TRP A 242 7.60 7.96 -23.97
N VAL A 243 7.75 7.21 -25.06
CA VAL A 243 8.74 7.51 -26.12
C VAL A 243 8.07 7.49 -27.48
N ARG A 244 8.63 8.29 -28.40
CA ARG A 244 8.29 8.20 -29.82
C ARG A 244 9.36 7.39 -30.52
N VAL A 245 8.96 6.51 -31.43
CA VAL A 245 9.89 5.60 -32.10
C VAL A 245 9.75 5.73 -33.61
N TRP A 246 10.88 5.79 -34.31
CA TRP A 246 10.96 5.81 -35.76
C TRP A 246 11.73 4.59 -36.25
N ASP A 247 11.15 3.92 -37.23
CA ASP A 247 11.81 2.83 -37.95
C ASP A 247 12.68 3.43 -39.07
N LEU A 248 13.97 3.53 -38.79
CA LEU A 248 15.00 3.99 -39.74
C LEU A 248 15.83 2.79 -40.23
N THR A 249 15.32 1.58 -40.07
CA THR A 249 15.97 0.37 -40.58
C THR A 249 15.78 0.26 -42.09
N SER A 250 16.81 -0.22 -42.78
CA SER A 250 16.73 -0.57 -44.19
C SER A 250 15.65 -1.66 -44.42
N PRO A 251 15.13 -1.80 -45.65
CA PRO A 251 14.16 -2.85 -45.97
C PRO A 251 14.63 -4.27 -45.61
N HIS A 252 15.94 -4.50 -45.57
CA HIS A 252 16.54 -5.80 -45.26
C HIS A 252 16.74 -6.03 -43.74
N ALA A 253 16.55 -5.00 -42.91
CA ALA A 253 16.80 -5.04 -41.47
C ALA A 253 15.51 -4.99 -40.62
N LYS A 254 14.36 -5.45 -41.13
CA LYS A 254 13.11 -5.44 -40.34
C LYS A 254 13.12 -6.35 -39.11
N ALA A 255 13.93 -7.41 -39.11
CA ALA A 255 14.16 -8.22 -37.92
C ALA A 255 14.81 -7.41 -36.78
N ARG A 256 15.71 -6.47 -37.14
CA ARG A 256 16.33 -5.56 -36.18
C ARG A 256 15.29 -4.62 -35.56
N TRP A 257 14.36 -4.08 -36.36
CA TRP A 257 13.26 -3.25 -35.86
C TRP A 257 12.42 -4.00 -34.82
N GLN A 258 11.95 -5.20 -35.13
CA GLN A 258 11.14 -6.02 -34.20
C GLN A 258 11.89 -6.30 -32.90
N GLN A 259 13.18 -6.64 -32.98
CA GLN A 259 13.99 -6.85 -31.79
C GLN A 259 14.12 -5.59 -30.92
N ALA A 260 14.40 -4.43 -31.53
CA ALA A 260 14.58 -3.19 -30.77
C ALA A 260 13.25 -2.67 -30.20
N HIS A 261 12.20 -2.67 -31.02
CA HIS A 261 10.90 -2.12 -30.68
C HIS A 261 10.17 -3.02 -29.68
N ASP A 262 9.84 -4.25 -30.08
CA ASP A 262 8.90 -5.11 -29.34
C ASP A 262 9.53 -5.69 -28.06
N LYS A 263 10.81 -6.04 -28.10
CA LYS A 263 11.46 -6.70 -26.95
C LYS A 263 12.13 -5.74 -25.99
N LEU A 264 12.64 -4.62 -26.48
CA LEU A 264 13.50 -3.73 -25.70
C LEU A 264 12.82 -2.41 -25.37
N ILE A 265 12.30 -1.69 -26.37
CA ILE A 265 11.68 -0.38 -26.13
C ILE A 265 10.33 -0.56 -25.43
N GLU A 266 9.46 -1.44 -25.91
CA GLU A 266 8.14 -1.69 -25.31
C GLU A 266 8.24 -2.31 -23.90
N GLY A 267 9.30 -3.09 -23.64
CA GLY A 267 9.58 -3.64 -22.31
C GLY A 267 9.99 -2.59 -21.28
N MET A 268 10.62 -1.49 -21.71
CA MET A 268 11.11 -0.43 -20.81
C MET A 268 10.18 0.79 -20.76
N PHE A 269 9.39 1.04 -21.81
CA PHE A 269 8.66 2.29 -22.00
C PHE A 269 7.25 2.06 -22.49
N GLY A 270 6.37 3.03 -22.22
CA GLY A 270 5.13 3.16 -22.97
C GLY A 270 5.44 3.57 -24.40
N ALA A 271 5.45 2.62 -25.34
CA ALA A 271 5.59 2.89 -26.76
C ALA A 271 4.21 3.12 -27.37
N TYR A 272 3.95 4.32 -27.91
CA TYR A 272 2.59 4.66 -28.38
C TYR A 272 2.50 5.07 -29.84
N THR A 273 3.61 5.43 -30.47
CA THR A 273 3.51 5.85 -31.87
C THR A 273 4.79 5.53 -32.61
N VAL A 274 4.69 4.52 -33.48
CA VAL A 274 5.59 4.37 -34.62
C VAL A 274 5.29 5.54 -35.55
N ARG A 275 6.27 6.39 -35.74
CA ARG A 275 6.15 7.64 -36.50
C ARG A 275 6.60 7.41 -37.94
N SER A 276 5.80 7.88 -38.90
CA SER A 276 6.11 7.84 -40.34
C SER A 276 6.59 9.18 -40.87
N ASP A 277 6.48 10.25 -40.09
CA ASP A 277 7.04 11.57 -40.40
C ASP A 277 8.57 11.56 -40.35
N PRO A 278 9.24 12.50 -41.04
CA PRO A 278 10.69 12.59 -41.01
C PRO A 278 11.23 12.62 -39.59
N TRP A 279 12.31 11.87 -39.37
CA TRP A 279 13.02 11.87 -38.10
C TRP A 279 13.50 13.29 -37.79
N PRO A 280 13.06 13.90 -36.67
CA PRO A 280 13.24 15.32 -36.43
C PRO A 280 14.72 15.64 -36.39
N GLU A 281 15.24 16.47 -37.30
CA GLU A 281 16.65 16.84 -37.36
C GLU A 281 17.16 17.34 -36.00
N THR A 282 18.43 17.08 -35.72
CA THR A 282 19.08 17.53 -34.50
C THR A 282 19.09 19.05 -34.56
N ARG A 283 18.14 19.71 -33.93
CA ARG A 283 18.32 21.11 -33.56
C ARG A 283 19.48 21.10 -32.58
N THR A 284 20.66 21.44 -33.06
CA THR A 284 21.77 21.81 -32.18
C THR A 284 21.21 22.89 -31.27
N ALA A 285 21.36 22.72 -29.97
CA ALA A 285 20.81 23.61 -28.94
C ALA A 285 21.54 24.97 -28.89
N GLU A 286 22.00 25.48 -30.04
CA GLU A 286 22.80 26.70 -30.18
C GLU A 286 21.93 27.95 -30.43
N GLY A 287 20.67 27.98 -29.99
CA GLY A 287 19.76 29.07 -30.32
C GLY A 287 18.58 29.32 -29.38
N GLU A 288 18.73 29.03 -28.08
CA GLU A 288 17.83 29.55 -27.03
C GLU A 288 18.61 30.38 -26.01
#